data_AF-A0A931Z7X1-F1
#
_entry.id   AF-A0A931Z7X1-F1
#
_cell.length_a   1.000
_cell.length_b   1.000
_cell.length_c   1.000
_cell.angle_alpha   90.00
_cell.angle_beta   90.00
_cell.angle_gamma   90.00
#
_symmetry.space_group_name_H-M   'P 1'
#
loop_
_entity.id
_entity.type
_entity.pdbx_description
1 polymer ?
#
loop_
_entity_poly.entity_id
_entity_poly.type
_entity_poly.pdbx_seq_one_letter_code
_entity_poly.pdbx_strand_id
1 'polypeptide(L)' 'MKKPSPEQRQRMCTRKRRYRTQADALDAALLAGVARQRDAYRCPLCGFWHLTST' A
#
# COMPACT_ATOMS: atom_id res chain seq x y z
N MET A 1 17.70 12.44 -7.97
CA MET A 1 16.89 11.44 -7.23
C MET A 1 17.15 10.05 -7.82
N LYS A 2 17.64 9.07 -7.04
CA LYS A 2 17.87 7.69 -7.53
C LYS A 2 16.51 7.01 -7.80
N LYS A 3 16.31 6.51 -9.02
CA LYS A 3 15.12 5.70 -9.35
C LYS A 3 15.14 4.43 -8.49
N PRO A 4 14.00 4.02 -7.88
CA PRO A 4 13.95 2.82 -7.07
C PRO A 4 14.28 1.59 -7.93
N SER A 5 15.10 0.69 -7.38
CA SER A 5 15.48 -0.58 -8.00
C SER A 5 14.26 -1.48 -8.24
N PRO A 6 14.37 -2.49 -9.12
CA PRO A 6 13.26 -3.43 -9.37
C PRO A 6 12.75 -4.12 -8.09
N GLU A 7 13.65 -4.46 -7.16
CA GLU A 7 13.28 -5.06 -5.87
C GLU A 7 12.55 -4.08 -4.96
N GLN A 8 13.00 -2.82 -4.92
CA GLN A 8 12.31 -1.76 -4.18
C GLN A 8 10.90 -1.54 -4.73
N ARG A 9 10.75 -1.51 -6.06
CA ARG A 9 9.45 -1.40 -6.73
C ARG A 9 8.51 -2.56 -6.37
N GLN A 10 9.03 -3.78 -6.33
CA GLN A 10 8.25 -4.95 -5.94
C GLN A 10 7.75 -4.87 -4.50
N ARG A 11 8.62 -4.46 -3.56
CA ARG A 11 8.24 -4.26 -2.14
C ARG A 11 7.24 -3.12 -1.97
N MET A 12 7.37 -2.05 -2.75
CA MET A 12 6.51 -0.86 -2.66
C MET A 12 5.16 -1.02 -3.36
N CYS A 13 5.03 -1.87 -4.36
CA CYS A 13 3.83 -1.90 -5.20
C CYS A 13 3.47 -3.31 -5.66
N THR A 14 4.34 -3.98 -6.41
CA THR A 14 3.95 -5.16 -7.19
C THR A 14 3.44 -6.32 -6.33
N ARG A 15 3.92 -6.45 -5.08
CA ARG A 15 3.46 -7.49 -4.14
C ARG A 15 2.27 -7.07 -3.28
N LYS A 16 1.80 -5.83 -3.37
CA LYS A 16 0.74 -5.27 -2.51
C LYS A 16 -0.60 -5.21 -3.26
N ARG A 17 -1.71 -5.40 -2.52
CA ARG A 17 -3.06 -5.18 -3.04
C ARG A 17 -3.27 -3.71 -3.41
N ARG A 18 -3.90 -3.46 -4.56
CA ARG A 18 -4.18 -2.12 -5.10
C ARG A 18 -5.61 -1.70 -4.78
N TYR A 19 -5.76 -0.64 -4.01
CA TYR A 19 -7.06 -0.06 -3.66
C TYR A 19 -7.28 1.26 -4.40
N ARG A 20 -8.51 1.54 -4.82
CA ARG A 20 -8.83 2.76 -5.60
C ARG A 20 -8.84 3.99 -4.71
N THR A 21 -9.38 3.86 -3.49
CA THR A 21 -9.46 4.95 -2.51
C THR A 21 -8.71 4.60 -1.22
N GLN A 22 -8.45 5.62 -0.41
CA GLN A 22 -7.89 5.42 0.93
C GLN A 22 -8.85 4.63 1.82
N ALA A 23 -10.16 4.93 1.72
CA ALA A 23 -11.21 4.24 2.48
C ALA A 23 -11.23 2.74 2.17
N ASP A 24 -11.20 2.34 0.89
CA ASP A 24 -11.15 0.92 0.49
C ASP A 24 -9.97 0.18 1.14
N ALA A 25 -8.81 0.84 1.22
CA ALA A 25 -7.61 0.25 1.82
C ALA A 25 -7.77 0.06 3.33
N LEU A 26 -8.30 1.07 4.03
CA LEU A 26 -8.52 1.04 5.47
C LEU A 26 -9.64 0.07 5.84
N ASP A 27 -10.73 0.03 5.08
CA ASP A 27 -11.81 -0.96 5.23
C ASP A 27 -11.27 -2.38 5.07
N ALA A 28 -10.40 -2.61 4.08
CA ALA A 28 -9.75 -3.90 3.94
C ALA A 28 -8.85 -4.25 5.15
N ALA A 29 -8.20 -3.25 5.77
CA ALA A 29 -7.41 -3.45 6.99
C ALA A 29 -8.31 -3.74 8.21
N LEU A 30 -9.48 -3.11 8.30
CA LEU A 30 -10.50 -3.35 9.32
C LEU A 30 -11.07 -4.77 9.20
N LEU A 31 -11.48 -5.17 7.99
CA LEU A 31 -11.99 -6.51 7.70
C LEU A 31 -10.96 -7.61 7.99
N ALA A 32 -9.67 -7.31 7.78
CA ALA A 32 -8.58 -8.23 8.09
C ALA A 32 -8.15 -8.20 9.58
N GLY A 33 -8.75 -7.35 10.42
CA GLY A 33 -8.43 -7.23 11.84
C GLY A 33 -7.06 -6.58 12.13
N VAL A 34 -6.46 -5.91 11.15
CA VAL A 34 -5.11 -5.34 11.22
C VAL A 34 -5.08 -3.81 11.10
N ALA A 35 -6.23 -3.15 11.18
CA ALA A 35 -6.34 -1.69 11.06
C ALA A 35 -5.46 -0.91 12.04
N ARG A 36 -5.16 -1.46 13.23
CA ARG A 36 -4.26 -0.83 14.22
C ARG A 36 -2.77 -0.95 13.90
N GLN A 37 -2.40 -1.81 12.96
CA GLN A 37 -1.01 -2.13 12.61
C GLN A 37 -0.68 -1.77 11.16
N ARG A 38 -1.64 -1.16 10.45
CA ARG A 38 -1.55 -0.91 9.01
C ARG A 38 -2.01 0.49 8.68
N ASP A 39 -1.15 1.22 7.97
CA ASP A 39 -1.49 2.51 7.38
C ASP A 39 -1.72 2.40 5.88
N ALA A 40 -2.63 3.23 5.36
CA ALA A 40 -2.88 3.38 3.95
C ALA A 40 -2.05 4.53 3.37
N TYR A 41 -1.25 4.27 2.34
CA TYR A 41 -0.50 5.30 1.60
C TYR A 41 -0.77 5.23 0.10
N ARG A 42 -0.69 6.39 -0.56
CA ARG A 42 -0.78 6.48 -2.02
C ARG A 42 0.56 6.13 -2.64
N CYS A 43 0.56 5.10 -3.48
CA CYS A 43 1.77 4.60 -4.11
C CYS A 43 2.26 5.52 -5.23
N PRO A 44 3.51 6.01 -5.20
CA PRO A 44 4.05 6.87 -6.26
C PRO A 44 4.33 6.11 -7.57
N LEU A 45 4.32 4.78 -7.56
CA LEU A 45 4.62 3.96 -8.74
C LEU A 45 3.38 3.64 -9.59
N CYS A 46 2.23 3.41 -8.95
CA CYS A 46 1.00 3.00 -9.63
C CYS A 46 -0.18 3.93 -9.38
N GLY A 47 -0.07 4.89 -8.46
CA GLY A 47 -1.13 5.84 -8.12
C GLY A 47 -2.26 5.30 -7.23
N PHE A 48 -2.29 3.99 -6.98
CA PHE A 48 -3.27 3.32 -6.10
C PHE A 48 -2.88 3.39 -4.62
N TRP A 49 -3.84 3.08 -3.75
CA TRP A 49 -3.64 2.97 -2.31
C TRP A 49 -3.16 1.59 -1.91
N HIS A 50 -2.21 1.55 -0.97
CA HIS A 50 -1.60 0.33 -0.45
C HIS A 50 -1.53 0.37 1.07
N LEU A 51 -1.56 -0.82 1.68
CA LEU A 51 -1.29 -0.96 3.11
C LEU A 51 0.20 -1.14 3.38
N THR A 52 0.72 -0.44 4.38
CA THR A 52 2.06 -0.63 4.95
C THR A 52 1.96 -0.96 6.43
N SER A 53 2.98 -1.58 7.02
CA SER A 53 3.10 -1.56 8.49
C SER A 53 3.31 -0.11 8.93
N THR A 54 2.66 0.27 10.03
CA THR A 54 3.09 1.38 10.89
C THR A 54 4.53 1.17 11.34
#